data_AF-A0A974P757-F1
#
_entry.id   AF-A0A974P757-F1
#
_cell.length_a   1.000
_cell.length_b   1.000
_cell.length_c   1.000
_cell.angle_alpha   90.00
_cell.angle_beta   90.00
_cell.angle_gamma   90.00
#
_symmetry.space_group_name_H-M   'P 1'
#
loop_
_entity.id
_entity.type
_entity.pdbx_description
1 polymer ?
#
loop_
_entity_poly.entity_id
_entity_poly.type
_entity_poly.pdbx_seq_one_letter_code
_entity_poly.pdbx_strand_id
1 'polypeptide(L)' 'MNYAGRVLADGFSGDFLKDALQHVPEDKPFRGPETYRRDGFTYKCTVDGDFEWFSGYEEIWNGAVKVYECRFHGGLIQ' A
#
# COMPACT_ATOMS: atom_id res chain seq x y z
N MET A 1 -11.93 -7.90 2.39
CA MET A 1 -10.50 -7.60 2.18
C MET A 1 -9.78 -7.77 3.51
N ASN A 2 -8.69 -8.54 3.54
CA ASN A 2 -7.83 -8.70 4.72
C ASN A 2 -6.45 -8.09 4.44
N TYR A 3 -5.78 -7.65 5.52
CA TYR A 3 -4.44 -7.10 5.44
C TYR A 3 -3.59 -7.48 6.64
N ALA A 4 -2.30 -7.69 6.38
CA ALA A 4 -1.28 -7.95 7.37
C ALA A 4 -0.09 -7.02 7.09
N GLY A 5 0.04 -5.96 7.89
CA GLY A 5 1.09 -4.96 7.77
C GLY A 5 2.05 -4.97 8.95
N ARG A 6 3.31 -4.61 8.71
CA ARG A 6 4.32 -4.49 9.77
C ARG A 6 5.31 -3.35 9.48
N VAL A 7 5.72 -2.69 10.55
CA VAL A 7 6.83 -1.74 10.54
C VAL A 7 8.13 -2.55 10.58
N LEU A 8 9.05 -2.24 9.67
CA LEU A 8 10.31 -2.97 9.47
C LEU A 8 11.51 -2.25 10.09
N ALA A 9 11.43 -0.93 10.21
CA ALA A 9 12.49 -0.08 10.73
C ALA A 9 11.91 1.22 11.30
N ASP A 10 12.74 1.94 12.07
CA ASP A 10 12.42 3.28 12.54
C ASP A 10 12.19 4.25 11.38
N GLY A 11 11.46 5.33 11.65
CA GLY A 11 11.16 6.35 10.65
C GLY A 11 9.95 6.04 9.76
N PHE A 12 9.14 5.03 10.10
CA PHE A 12 7.79 4.89 9.54
C PHE A 12 6.88 6.04 9.99
N SER A 13 6.08 6.56 9.05
CA SER A 13 5.07 7.58 9.33
C SER A 13 3.67 7.08 8.96
N GLY A 14 2.82 6.92 9.96
CA GLY A 14 1.41 6.55 9.76
C GLY A 14 0.60 7.63 9.03
N ASP A 15 0.98 8.89 9.18
CA ASP A 15 0.30 10.00 8.48
C ASP A 15 0.67 10.05 7.00
N PHE A 16 1.91 9.69 6.64
CA PHE A 16 2.27 9.48 5.24
C PHE A 16 1.48 8.32 4.62
N LEU A 17 1.30 7.20 5.34
CA LEU A 17 0.46 6.11 4.85
C LEU A 17 -0.98 6.58 4.61
N LYS A 18 -1.62 7.24 5.58
CA LYS A 18 -2.99 7.76 5.42
C LYS A 18 -3.12 8.66 4.19
N ASP A 19 -2.16 9.54 4.00
CA ASP A 19 -2.12 10.46 2.87
C ASP A 19 -1.95 9.74 1.52
N ALA A 20 -1.08 8.73 1.44
CA ALA A 20 -0.98 7.90 0.24
C ALA A 20 -2.31 7.17 -0.08
N LEU A 21 -3.02 6.69 0.95
CA LEU A 21 -4.31 6.03 0.80
C LEU A 21 -5.44 6.98 0.35
N GLN A 22 -5.29 8.31 0.54
CA GLN A 22 -6.23 9.30 0.00
C GLN A 22 -6.12 9.48 -1.51
N HIS A 23 -5.03 9.01 -2.13
CA HIS A 23 -4.80 9.08 -3.57
C HIS A 23 -5.17 7.77 -4.29
N VAL A 24 -6.16 7.05 -3.77
CA VAL A 24 -6.68 5.81 -4.38
C VAL A 24 -7.18 6.09 -5.81
N PRO A 25 -6.73 5.32 -6.82
CA PRO A 25 -7.18 5.50 -8.19
C PRO A 25 -8.57 4.87 -8.41
N GLU A 26 -9.43 5.53 -9.19
CA GLU A 26 -10.81 5.09 -9.45
C GLU A 26 -10.89 3.77 -10.24
N ASP A 27 -9.91 3.50 -11.11
CA ASP A 27 -9.84 2.28 -11.93
C ASP A 27 -9.31 1.07 -11.15
N LYS A 28 -8.60 1.28 -10.05
CA LYS A 28 -8.06 0.23 -9.18
C LYS A 28 -8.24 0.56 -7.68
N PRO A 29 -9.48 0.64 -7.16
CA PRO A 29 -9.74 1.11 -5.80
C PRO A 29 -9.47 0.05 -4.71
N PHE A 30 -8.27 -0.51 -4.71
CA PHE A 30 -7.82 -1.47 -3.70
C PHE A 30 -7.20 -0.77 -2.48
N ARG A 31 -6.31 0.20 -2.74
CA ARG A 31 -5.50 0.95 -1.76
C ARG A 31 -5.02 2.28 -2.39
N GLY A 32 -3.85 2.80 -2.01
CA GLY A 32 -3.26 3.97 -2.65
C GLY A 32 -2.81 3.70 -4.10
N PRO A 33 -2.23 4.71 -4.76
CA PRO A 33 -1.82 4.62 -6.17
C PRO A 33 -0.58 3.72 -6.32
N GLU A 34 -0.27 3.28 -7.55
CA GLU A 34 0.90 2.40 -7.79
C GLU A 34 2.22 3.01 -7.26
N THR A 35 2.35 4.34 -7.29
CA THR A 35 3.46 5.05 -6.65
C THR A 35 3.01 6.42 -6.15
N TYR A 36 3.44 6.79 -4.95
CA TYR A 36 3.24 8.13 -4.39
C TYR A 36 4.49 8.59 -3.63
N ARG A 37 4.84 9.88 -3.71
CA ARG A 37 6.05 10.43 -3.08
C ARG A 37 5.76 11.76 -2.43
N ARG A 38 6.23 11.94 -1.20
CA ARG A 38 6.16 13.20 -0.45
C ARG A 38 7.22 13.25 0.64
N ASP A 39 7.88 14.39 0.82
CA ASP A 39 8.80 14.66 1.93
C ASP A 39 9.88 13.57 2.17
N GLY A 40 10.44 13.03 1.09
CA GLY A 40 11.46 11.97 1.15
C GLY A 40 10.92 10.55 1.35
N PHE A 41 9.61 10.39 1.53
CA PHE A 41 8.95 9.10 1.55
C PHE A 41 8.52 8.67 0.14
N THR A 42 8.58 7.36 -0.10
CA THR A 42 8.03 6.72 -1.30
C THR A 42 7.10 5.58 -0.91
N TYR A 43 5.85 5.69 -1.31
CA TYR A 43 4.84 4.64 -1.26
C TYR A 43 4.84 3.89 -2.60
N LYS A 44 4.70 2.56 -2.55
CA LYS A 44 4.47 1.71 -3.72
C LYS A 44 3.37 0.71 -3.42
N CYS A 45 2.49 0.48 -4.40
CA CYS A 45 1.47 -0.55 -4.31
C CYS A 45 1.44 -1.35 -5.61
N THR A 46 1.45 -2.67 -5.50
CA THR A 46 1.28 -3.60 -6.61
C THR A 46 0.11 -4.51 -6.31
N VAL A 47 -0.77 -4.72 -7.29
CA VAL A 47 -1.92 -5.60 -7.19
C VAL A 47 -1.86 -6.62 -8.32
N ASP A 48 -2.13 -7.87 -7.98
CA ASP A 48 -2.30 -8.99 -8.89
C ASP A 48 -3.74 -9.48 -8.80
N GLY A 49 -4.37 -9.69 -9.95
CA GLY A 49 -5.79 -10.05 -10.06
C GLY A 49 -6.73 -8.86 -10.22
N ASP A 50 -8.01 -9.10 -10.02
CA ASP A 50 -9.11 -8.15 -10.20
C ASP A 50 -10.06 -8.14 -8.98
N PHE A 51 -11.20 -7.46 -9.08
CA PHE A 51 -12.16 -7.39 -7.97
C PHE A 51 -12.76 -8.74 -7.56
N GLU A 52 -12.79 -9.73 -8.45
CA GLU A 52 -13.29 -11.06 -8.13
C GLU A 52 -12.30 -11.82 -7.26
N TRP A 53 -11.00 -11.67 -7.52
CA TRP A 53 -9.93 -12.30 -6.74
C TRP A 53 -8.61 -11.56 -6.91
N PHE A 54 -8.11 -10.96 -5.83
CA PHE A 54 -6.86 -10.21 -5.84
C PHE A 54 -5.97 -10.47 -4.64
N SER A 55 -4.68 -10.26 -4.86
CA SER A 55 -3.68 -10.08 -3.83
C SER A 55 -2.84 -8.84 -4.13
N GLY A 56 -2.32 -8.20 -3.09
CA GLY A 56 -1.55 -6.99 -3.26
C GLY A 56 -0.47 -6.84 -2.21
N TYR A 57 0.51 -6.03 -2.58
CA TYR A 57 1.67 -5.73 -1.78
C TYR A 57 1.92 -4.23 -1.78
N GLU A 58 2.09 -3.70 -0.58
CA GLU A 58 2.30 -2.29 -0.31
C GLU A 58 3.61 -2.12 0.45
N GLU A 59 4.38 -1.10 0.09
CA GLU A 59 5.65 -0.77 0.70
C GLU A 59 5.78 0.73 0.92
N ILE A 60 6.38 1.12 2.04
CA ILE A 60 6.81 2.50 2.27
C ILE A 60 8.30 2.53 2.53
N TRP A 61 8.96 3.45 1.84
CA TRP A 61 10.38 3.73 1.91
C TRP A 61 10.59 5.14 2.48
N ASN A 62 11.53 5.29 3.40
CA ASN A 62 12.07 6.57 3.85
C ASN A 62 13.49 6.70 3.27
N GLY A 63 13.64 7.50 2.22
CA GLY A 63 14.85 7.51 1.40
C GLY A 63 15.13 6.12 0.79
N ALA A 64 16.27 5.54 1.13
CA ALA A 64 16.67 4.20 0.66
C ALA A 64 16.26 3.06 1.60
N VAL A 65 15.69 3.37 2.77
CA VAL A 65 15.33 2.36 3.77
C VAL A 65 13.85 2.03 3.64
N LYS A 66 13.54 0.75 3.48
CA LYS A 66 12.16 0.26 3.54
C LYS A 66 11.71 0.18 5.00
N VAL A 67 10.73 0.99 5.37
CA VAL A 67 10.28 1.15 6.77
C VAL A 67 8.97 0.43 7.07
N TYR A 68 8.19 0.07 6.05
CA TYR A 68 6.91 -0.63 6.21
C TYR A 68 6.59 -1.50 5.01
N GLU A 69 5.87 -2.58 5.28
CA GLU A 69 5.23 -3.38 4.25
C GLU A 69 3.85 -3.89 4.69
N CYS A 70 2.98 -4.13 3.72
CA CYS A 70 1.71 -4.77 3.94
C CYS A 70 1.36 -5.73 2.79
N ARG A 71 0.90 -6.93 3.15
CA ARG A 71 0.22 -7.82 2.22
C ARG A 71 -1.28 -7.72 2.44
N PHE A 72 -2.04 -7.65 1.36
CA PHE A 72 -3.49 -7.64 1.42
C PHE A 72 -4.08 -8.53 0.34
N HIS A 73 -5.30 -8.98 0.54
CA HIS A 73 -6.02 -9.81 -0.42
C HIS A 73 -7.53 -9.68 -0.21
N GLY A 74 -8.28 -10.06 -1.23
CA GLY A 74 -9.73 -10.07 -1.18
C GLY A 74 -10.30 -10.66 -2.45
N GLY A 75 -11.63 -10.71 -2.49
CA GLY A 75 -12.38 -11.26 -3.61
C GLY A 75 -13.84 -11.37 -3.24
N LEU A 76 -14.66 -11.74 -4.22
CA LEU A 76 -16.06 -12.07 -4.01
C LEU A 76 -16.18 -13.40 -3.26
N ILE A 77 -17.18 -13.50 -2.39
CA ILE A 77 -17.55 -14.77 -1.76
C ILE A 77 -18.56 -15.46 -2.69
N GLN A 78 -18.34 -16.75 -2.94
CA GLN A 78 -19.26 -17.60 -3.68
C GLN A 78 -20.07 -18.50 -2.75
#